data_AF-A0A645IBT9-F1
#
_entry.id   AF-A0A645IBT9-F1
#
_cell.length_a   1.000
_cell.length_b   1.000
_cell.length_c   1.000
_cell.angle_alpha   90.00
_cell.angle_beta   90.00
_cell.angle_gamma   90.00
#
_symmetry.space_group_name_H-M   'P 1'
#
loop_
_entity.id
_entity.type
_entity.pdbx_description
1 polymer ?
#
loop_
_entity_poly.entity_id
_entity_poly.type
_entity_poly.pdbx_seq_one_letter_code
_entity_poly.pdbx_strand_id
1 'polypeptide(L)'
;MLKKMTMLASESVIAIAFYLPMEQLDEEDQPMQKIANEGAEASGNPFVSFFPIEEIVKLANEIGLKEIQTISTKDMTEKYFAKILLNMPSPPLAVNGRPFPTRFYRAPQIYTRRPIRF
;
A
#
# COMPACT_ATOMS: atom_id res chain seq x y z
N MET A 1 15.22 5.00 -5.68
CA MET A 1 14.97 4.84 -4.23
C MET A 1 15.44 3.48 -3.71
N LEU A 2 14.88 2.37 -4.20
CA LEU A 2 15.18 0.99 -3.75
C LEU A 2 16.68 0.62 -3.66
N LYS A 3 17.50 1.04 -4.63
CA LYS A 3 18.97 0.79 -4.57
C LYS A 3 19.63 1.30 -3.28
N LYS A 4 19.18 2.41 -2.71
CA LYS A 4 19.76 2.96 -1.46
C LYS A 4 19.52 2.05 -0.26
N MET A 5 18.51 1.19 -0.32
CA MET A 5 18.19 0.26 0.77
C MET A 5 19.24 -0.84 0.92
N THR A 6 20.07 -1.05 -0.09
CA THR A 6 21.24 -1.94 0.00
C THR A 6 22.29 -1.48 1.02
N MET A 7 22.22 -0.21 1.46
CA MET A 7 23.11 0.35 2.50
C MET A 7 22.67 0.02 3.93
N LEU A 8 21.46 -0.51 4.13
CA LEU A 8 21.00 -0.94 5.44
C LEU A 8 21.72 -2.22 5.90
N ALA A 9 21.72 -2.47 7.21
CA ALA A 9 22.32 -3.67 7.77
C ALA A 9 21.69 -4.94 7.17
N SER A 10 22.49 -6.00 7.02
CA SER A 10 21.98 -7.33 6.65
C SER A 10 20.87 -7.76 7.61
N GLU A 11 19.89 -8.54 7.13
CA GLU A 11 18.67 -8.94 7.86
C GLU A 11 17.68 -7.80 8.17
N SER A 12 17.91 -6.57 7.69
CA SER A 12 16.90 -5.51 7.81
C SER A 12 15.61 -5.88 7.09
N VAL A 13 14.47 -5.58 7.72
CA VAL A 13 13.16 -5.63 7.08
C VAL A 13 12.82 -4.26 6.52
N ILE A 14 12.45 -4.23 5.24
CA ILE A 14 12.09 -2.99 4.57
C ILE A 14 10.59 -2.97 4.35
N ALA A 15 9.95 -1.88 4.78
CA ALA A 15 8.58 -1.53 4.46
C ALA A 15 8.57 -0.27 3.57
N ILE A 16 7.88 -0.32 2.42
CA ILE A 16 7.76 0.80 1.49
C ILE A 16 6.31 0.95 1.07
N ALA A 17 5.81 2.18 1.05
CA ALA A 17 4.54 2.53 0.43
C ALA A 17 4.75 3.27 -0.89
N PHE A 18 3.91 3.02 -1.88
CA PHE A 18 3.98 3.65 -3.21
C PHE A 18 2.58 3.78 -3.82
N TYR A 19 2.42 4.71 -4.75
CA TYR A 19 1.17 4.88 -5.49
C TYR A 19 1.13 3.95 -6.69
N LEU A 20 -0.03 3.34 -6.93
CA LEU A 20 -0.25 2.46 -8.08
C LEU A 20 -0.65 3.28 -9.32
N PRO A 21 -0.27 2.82 -10.52
CA PRO A 21 -0.86 3.34 -11.75
C PRO A 21 -2.38 3.11 -11.73
N MET A 22 -3.12 3.98 -12.42
CA MET A 22 -4.59 4.00 -12.36
C MET A 22 -5.21 2.66 -12.79
N GLU A 23 -4.57 1.97 -13.74
CA GLU A 23 -4.98 0.67 -14.27
C GLU A 23 -4.93 -0.46 -13.22
N GLN A 24 -4.19 -0.25 -12.13
CA GLN A 24 -4.06 -1.22 -11.03
C GLN A 24 -4.84 -0.80 -9.78
N LEU A 25 -5.55 0.33 -9.82
CA LEU A 25 -6.49 0.69 -8.78
C LEU A 25 -7.80 -0.07 -8.96
N ASP A 26 -8.49 -0.33 -7.83
CA ASP A 26 -9.88 -0.77 -7.85
C ASP A 26 -10.72 0.21 -8.68
N GLU A 27 -11.69 -0.30 -9.44
CA GLU A 27 -12.53 0.52 -10.33
C GLU A 27 -13.21 1.68 -9.61
N GLU A 28 -13.61 1.46 -8.35
CA GLU A 28 -14.23 2.47 -7.48
C GLU A 28 -13.29 3.63 -7.13
N ASP A 29 -11.97 3.38 -7.14
CA ASP A 29 -10.94 4.33 -6.71
C ASP A 29 -10.38 5.18 -7.88
N GLN A 30 -10.52 4.69 -9.12
CA GLN A 30 -10.02 5.38 -10.32
C GLN A 30 -10.61 6.79 -10.55
N PRO A 31 -11.93 7.05 -10.35
CA PRO A 31 -12.49 8.37 -10.62
C PRO A 31 -11.89 9.47 -9.75
N MET A 32 -11.68 9.20 -8.46
CA MET A 32 -11.08 10.16 -7.53
C MET A 32 -9.61 10.41 -7.87
N GLN A 33 -8.86 9.36 -8.20
CA GLN A 33 -7.47 9.50 -8.63
C GLN A 33 -7.35 10.36 -9.90
N LYS A 34 -8.26 10.17 -10.87
CA LYS A 34 -8.28 10.96 -12.11
C LYS A 34 -8.46 12.45 -11.83
N ILE A 35 -9.46 12.81 -11.02
CA ILE A 35 -9.71 14.21 -10.64
C ILE A 35 -8.50 14.82 -9.93
N ALA A 36 -7.86 14.06 -9.03
CA ALA A 36 -6.67 14.51 -8.34
C ALA A 36 -5.49 14.77 -9.30
N ASN A 37 -5.29 13.87 -10.28
CA ASN A 37 -4.25 14.00 -11.30
C ASN A 37 -4.50 15.22 -12.20
N GLU A 38 -5.73 15.40 -12.70
CA GLU A 38 -6.11 16.55 -13.55
C GLU A 38 -5.91 17.88 -12.81
N GLY A 39 -6.30 17.95 -11.53
CA GLY A 39 -6.08 19.14 -10.70
C GLY A 39 -4.59 19.43 -10.46
N ALA A 40 -3.80 18.37 -10.20
CA ALA A 40 -2.37 18.46 -10.01
C ALA A 40 -1.67 18.99 -11.28
N GLU A 41 -2.03 18.44 -12.45
CA GLU A 41 -1.55 18.90 -13.76
C GLU A 41 -1.92 20.37 -14.05
N ALA A 42 -3.20 20.74 -13.85
CA ALA A 42 -3.66 22.11 -14.08
C ALA A 42 -2.96 23.14 -13.17
N SER A 43 -2.53 22.73 -11.98
CA SER A 43 -1.76 23.56 -11.05
C SER A 43 -0.25 23.61 -11.34
N GLY A 44 0.22 22.88 -12.36
CA GLY A 44 1.65 22.77 -12.70
C GLY A 44 2.45 21.84 -11.78
N ASN A 45 1.78 21.00 -10.99
CA ASN A 45 2.40 20.07 -10.04
C ASN A 45 1.96 18.61 -10.28
N PRO A 46 2.26 18.02 -11.46
CA PRO A 46 1.79 16.69 -11.80
C PRO A 46 2.35 15.62 -10.85
N PHE A 47 1.52 14.63 -10.51
CA PHE A 47 1.99 13.43 -9.82
C PHE A 47 2.72 12.52 -10.81
N VAL A 48 4.00 12.27 -10.56
CA VAL A 48 4.86 11.50 -11.48
C VAL A 48 5.38 10.18 -10.89
N SER A 49 5.03 9.88 -9.64
CA SER A 49 5.58 8.76 -8.87
C SER A 49 4.55 7.64 -8.68
N PHE A 50 4.09 7.09 -9.81
CA PHE A 50 3.24 5.89 -9.85
C PHE A 50 4.10 4.69 -10.26
N PHE A 51 3.96 3.57 -9.55
CA PHE A 51 4.78 2.39 -9.75
C PHE A 51 3.91 1.14 -9.82
N PRO A 52 3.98 0.38 -10.92
CA PRO A 52 3.33 -0.91 -10.99
C PRO A 52 3.88 -1.88 -9.96
N ILE A 53 3.02 -2.75 -9.43
CA ILE A 53 3.41 -3.74 -8.42
C ILE A 53 4.55 -4.62 -8.95
N GLU A 54 4.44 -5.06 -10.19
CA GLU A 54 5.38 -5.96 -10.87
C GLU A 54 6.76 -5.31 -11.02
N GLU A 55 6.79 -4.01 -11.28
CA GLU A 55 8.05 -3.27 -11.41
C GLU A 55 8.77 -3.18 -10.06
N ILE A 56 8.04 -2.86 -8.98
CA ILE A 56 8.64 -2.82 -7.64
C ILE A 56 9.14 -4.19 -7.21
N VAL A 57 8.37 -5.25 -7.47
CA VAL A 57 8.79 -6.63 -7.16
C VAL A 57 10.04 -7.00 -7.95
N LYS A 58 10.09 -6.67 -9.25
CA LYS A 58 11.27 -6.91 -10.09
C LYS A 58 12.49 -6.17 -9.56
N LEU A 59 12.36 -4.87 -9.26
CA LEU A 59 13.43 -4.06 -8.69
C LEU A 59 13.93 -4.59 -7.35
N ALA A 60 13.02 -5.03 -6.48
CA ALA A 60 13.36 -5.62 -5.19
C ALA A 60 14.18 -6.91 -5.35
N ASN A 61 13.81 -7.77 -6.31
CA ASN A 61 14.58 -8.97 -6.64
C ASN A 61 15.97 -8.62 -7.19
N GLU A 62 16.06 -7.66 -8.10
CA GLU A 62 17.34 -7.25 -8.72
C GLU A 62 18.36 -6.74 -7.71
N ILE A 63 17.91 -6.10 -6.62
CA ILE A 63 18.80 -5.61 -5.55
C ILE A 63 19.04 -6.66 -4.45
N GLY A 64 18.49 -7.86 -4.60
CA GLY A 64 18.72 -9.01 -3.71
C GLY A 64 17.87 -9.01 -2.43
N LEU A 65 16.71 -8.35 -2.41
CA LEU A 65 15.72 -8.55 -1.36
C LEU A 65 15.07 -9.94 -1.50
N LYS A 66 14.80 -10.60 -0.38
CA LYS A 66 14.11 -11.90 -0.33
C LYS A 66 12.76 -11.75 0.38
N GLU A 67 11.90 -12.75 0.22
CA GLU A 67 10.61 -12.82 0.91
C GLU A 67 9.69 -11.62 0.60
N ILE A 68 9.56 -11.27 -0.68
CA ILE A 68 8.79 -10.11 -1.12
C ILE A 68 7.29 -10.38 -0.98
N GLN A 69 6.61 -9.53 -0.21
CA GLN A 69 5.16 -9.57 -0.02
C GLN A 69 4.57 -8.21 -0.34
N THR A 70 3.42 -8.17 -1.00
CA THR A 70 2.62 -6.98 -1.25
C THR A 70 1.37 -7.03 -0.38
N ILE A 71 1.08 -5.94 0.33
CA ILE A 71 -0.09 -5.81 1.19
C ILE A 71 -0.95 -4.68 0.63
N SER A 72 -2.15 -5.03 0.17
CA SER A 72 -3.15 -4.07 -0.28
C SER A 72 -3.87 -3.40 0.89
N THR A 73 -4.59 -2.33 0.59
CA THR A 73 -5.48 -1.66 1.56
C THR A 73 -6.53 -2.62 2.10
N LYS A 74 -7.03 -3.53 1.27
CA LYS A 74 -8.00 -4.55 1.67
C LYS A 74 -7.38 -5.53 2.67
N ASP A 75 -6.18 -6.05 2.38
CA ASP A 75 -5.45 -6.94 3.29
C ASP A 75 -5.19 -6.28 4.66
N MET A 76 -4.82 -4.99 4.66
CA MET A 76 -4.63 -4.22 5.89
C MET A 76 -5.93 -4.05 6.66
N THR A 77 -7.02 -3.72 5.96
CA THR A 77 -8.35 -3.52 6.56
C THR A 77 -8.82 -4.80 7.23
N GLU A 78 -8.76 -5.92 6.53
CA GLU A 78 -9.12 -7.24 7.07
C GLU A 78 -8.28 -7.58 8.31
N LYS A 79 -6.94 -7.43 8.24
CA LYS A 79 -6.06 -7.72 9.38
C LYS A 79 -6.32 -6.79 10.58
N TYR A 80 -6.57 -5.52 10.33
CA TYR A 80 -6.83 -4.53 11.38
C TYR A 80 -8.16 -4.82 12.09
N PHE A 81 -9.24 -5.03 11.32
CA PHE A 81 -10.57 -5.25 11.89
C PHE A 81 -10.78 -6.66 12.43
N ALA A 82 -10.09 -7.68 11.91
CA ALA A 82 -10.11 -9.02 12.51
C ALA A 82 -9.68 -8.98 13.99
N LYS A 83 -8.72 -8.10 14.33
CA LYS A 83 -8.27 -7.90 15.71
C LYS A 83 -9.23 -7.06 16.56
N ILE A 84 -10.00 -6.17 15.93
CA ILE A 84 -11.04 -5.37 16.61
C ILE A 84 -12.26 -6.23 16.95
N LEU A 85 -12.67 -7.13 16.06
CA LEU A 85 -13.81 -8.03 16.28
C LEU A 85 -13.55 -9.07 17.37
N LEU A 86 -12.29 -9.47 17.59
CA LEU A 86 -11.90 -10.40 18.67
C LEU A 86 -12.01 -9.80 20.08
N ASN A 87 -12.05 -8.46 20.21
CA ASN A 87 -12.06 -7.76 21.50
C ASN A 87 -13.27 -6.81 21.69
N MET A 88 -14.30 -6.90 20.83
CA MET A 88 -15.54 -6.13 20.99
C MET A 88 -16.66 -6.98 21.61
N PRO A 89 -17.38 -6.51 22.65
CA PRO A 89 -18.77 -6.91 22.82
C PRO A 89 -19.57 -6.40 21.62
N SER A 90 -20.62 -7.11 21.22
CA SER A 90 -21.43 -6.87 20.00
C SER A 90 -21.49 -5.39 19.58
N PRO A 91 -21.22 -5.04 18.31
CA PRO A 91 -21.18 -3.64 17.89
C PRO A 91 -22.52 -2.98 18.20
N PRO A 92 -22.55 -1.76 18.79
CA PRO A 92 -23.80 -1.04 18.98
C PRO A 92 -24.43 -0.82 17.60
N LEU A 93 -25.69 -1.23 17.48
CA LEU A 93 -26.49 -1.05 16.27
C LEU A 93 -26.38 0.40 15.81
N ALA A 94 -26.04 0.59 14.53
CA ALA A 94 -25.97 1.93 13.95
C ALA A 94 -27.32 2.64 14.13
N VAL A 95 -27.30 3.84 14.71
CA VAL A 95 -28.47 4.73 14.65
C VAL A 95 -28.74 4.98 13.17
N ASN A 96 -29.90 4.52 12.69
CA ASN A 96 -30.39 4.56 11.31
C ASN A 96 -29.86 3.50 10.33
N GLY A 97 -29.36 2.35 10.80
CA GLY A 97 -29.20 1.14 9.95
C GLY A 97 -28.19 1.27 8.79
N ARG A 98 -27.31 2.27 8.79
CA ARG A 98 -26.23 2.40 7.80
C ARG A 98 -24.91 1.90 8.38
N PRO A 99 -24.11 1.13 7.63
CA PRO A 99 -22.79 0.70 8.08
C PRO A 99 -21.84 1.89 8.26
N PHE A 100 -20.90 1.78 9.19
CA PHE A 100 -19.85 2.77 9.42
C PHE A 100 -18.95 2.92 8.17
N PRO A 101 -18.63 4.15 7.73
CA PRO A 101 -17.72 4.36 6.60
C PRO A 101 -16.30 3.94 6.99
N THR A 102 -15.75 2.95 6.28
CA THR A 102 -14.52 2.24 6.65
C THR A 102 -13.28 2.62 5.83
N ARG A 103 -13.36 3.53 4.86
CA ARG A 103 -12.29 3.70 3.85
C ARG A 103 -11.59 5.06 3.95
N PHE A 104 -10.43 5.09 4.61
CA PHE A 104 -9.40 6.12 4.43
C PHE A 104 -8.42 5.63 3.36
N TYR A 105 -8.20 6.40 2.30
CA TYR A 105 -7.19 6.14 1.28
C TYR A 105 -5.80 6.00 1.94
N ARG A 106 -5.18 4.81 1.87
CA ARG A 106 -3.77 4.59 2.22
C ARG A 106 -3.15 3.58 1.26
N ALA A 107 -1.92 3.89 0.85
CA ALA A 107 -1.16 3.19 -0.18
C ALA A 107 -0.76 1.75 0.22
N PRO A 108 -0.63 0.82 -0.74
CA PRO A 108 -0.13 -0.53 -0.51
C PRO A 108 1.30 -0.53 0.03
N GLN A 109 1.66 -1.55 0.82
CA GLN A 109 3.00 -1.71 1.39
C GLN A 109 3.67 -3.03 1.02
N ILE A 110 5.00 -3.02 0.85
CA ILE A 110 5.80 -4.24 0.61
C ILE A 110 6.65 -4.61 1.83
N TYR A 111 6.77 -5.91 2.17
CA TYR A 111 7.64 -6.46 3.22
C TYR A 111 8.70 -7.41 2.62
N THR A 112 9.96 -7.35 3.09
CA THR A 112 11.09 -8.22 2.63
C THR A 112 12.14 -8.48 3.72
N ARG A 113 12.91 -9.59 3.66
CA ARG A 113 14.11 -9.89 4.49
C ARG A 113 15.37 -10.02 3.60
N ARG A 114 16.58 -9.72 4.10
CA ARG A 114 17.86 -9.83 3.35
C ARG A 114 18.77 -10.92 3.94
N PRO A 115 19.37 -11.84 3.14
CA PRO A 115 20.19 -12.94 3.67
C PRO A 115 21.60 -12.54 4.13
N ILE A 116 22.15 -13.35 5.03
CA ILE A 116 23.57 -13.44 5.40
C ILE A 116 24.43 -13.76 4.17
N ARG A 117 25.44 -12.92 3.87
CA ARG A 117 26.60 -13.32 3.07
C ARG A 117 27.77 -13.55 4.04
N PHE A 118 28.30 -14.77 4.04
CA PHE A 118 29.62 -15.07 4.59
C PHE A 118 30.70 -14.57 3.63
#